data_AF-A0A7S1HC14-F1
#
_entry.id   AF-A0A7S1HC14-F1
#
_cell.length_a   1.000
_cell.length_b   1.000
_cell.length_c   1.000
_cell.angle_alpha   90.00
_cell.angle_beta   90.00
_cell.angle_gamma   90.00
#
_symmetry.space_group_name_H-M   'P 1'
#
loop_
_entity.id
_entity.type
_entity.pdbx_description
1 polymer ?
#
loop_
_entity_poly.entity_id
_entity_poly.type
_entity_poly.pdbx_seq_one_letter_code
_entity_poly.pdbx_strand_id
1 'polypeptide(L)'
;GANVLVAIFGEKDSHAVYYLHQQGVTRLDVVNFIAHGIKKTDPEPPKAPEGQQQGQEGEREEGEGGNAKASPLEQFTQNLNQQAKDGKIDPLIGREAEVERVVQVLCRRRKNNPLLVGEAGVGKTAIAEG
;
A
#
# COMPACT_ATOMS: atom_id res chain seq x y z
N GLY A 1 23.78 0.18 -18.66
CA GLY A 1 23.19 1.25 -19.49
C GLY A 1 22.34 2.21 -18.68
N ALA A 2 21.19 1.75 -18.16
CA ALA A 2 20.16 2.60 -17.55
C ALA A 2 20.61 3.42 -16.31
N ASN A 3 21.52 2.88 -15.48
CA ASN A 3 22.03 3.58 -14.30
C ASN A 3 22.82 4.86 -14.64
N VAL A 4 23.43 4.92 -15.83
CA VAL A 4 24.16 6.12 -16.31
C VAL A 4 23.19 7.26 -16.56
N LEU A 5 21.99 6.98 -17.06
CA LEU A 5 20.96 8.00 -17.29
C LEU A 5 20.48 8.64 -15.99
N VAL A 6 20.31 7.85 -14.92
CA VAL A 6 19.94 8.38 -13.59
C VAL A 6 21.08 9.20 -12.98
N ALA A 7 22.33 8.78 -13.21
CA ALA A 7 23.52 9.49 -12.72
C ALA A 7 23.70 10.86 -13.41
N ILE A 8 23.38 10.98 -14.71
CA ILE A 8 23.47 12.24 -15.45
C ILE A 8 22.59 13.33 -14.82
N PHE A 9 21.42 12.98 -14.26
CA PHE A 9 20.57 13.94 -13.53
C PHE A 9 21.16 14.42 -12.19
N GLY A 10 22.27 13.83 -11.72
CA GLY A 10 23.03 14.35 -10.58
C GLY A 10 23.87 15.59 -10.94
N GLU A 11 24.21 15.76 -12.21
CA GLU A 11 25.00 16.87 -12.74
C GLU A 11 24.10 17.99 -13.24
N LYS A 12 23.76 18.94 -12.35
CA LYS A 12 22.80 20.02 -12.64
C LYS A 12 23.26 20.98 -13.74
N ASP A 13 24.58 21.09 -13.96
CA ASP A 13 25.18 21.96 -14.98
C ASP A 13 25.32 21.27 -16.35
N SER A 14 24.87 20.02 -16.47
CA SER A 14 24.92 19.27 -17.73
C SER A 14 23.89 19.79 -18.72
N HIS A 15 24.34 20.14 -19.93
CA HIS A 15 23.46 20.53 -21.03
C HIS A 15 22.45 19.43 -21.39
N ALA A 16 22.78 18.16 -21.17
CA ALA A 16 21.86 17.05 -21.39
C ALA A 16 20.66 17.12 -20.42
N VAL A 17 20.90 17.43 -19.14
CA VAL A 17 19.85 17.58 -18.12
C VAL A 17 18.97 18.79 -18.43
N TYR A 18 19.58 19.89 -18.88
CA TYR A 18 18.85 21.07 -19.32
C TYR A 18 17.84 20.77 -20.45
N TYR A 19 18.27 20.08 -21.51
CA TYR A 19 17.37 19.72 -22.61
C TYR A 19 16.31 18.69 -22.20
N LEU A 20 16.65 17.73 -21.33
CA LEU A 20 15.68 16.77 -20.80
C LEU A 20 14.58 17.47 -19.99
N HIS A 21 14.95 18.47 -19.18
CA HIS A 21 13.98 19.30 -18.47
C HIS A 21 13.09 20.13 -19.41
N GLN A 22 13.65 20.67 -20.51
CA GLN A 22 12.87 21.40 -21.51
C GLN A 22 11.82 20.50 -22.19
N GLN A 23 12.13 19.21 -22.37
CA GLN A 23 11.18 18.19 -22.85
C GLN A 23 10.27 17.64 -21.73
N GLY A 24 10.35 18.21 -20.52
CA GLY A 24 9.54 17.84 -19.38
C GLY A 24 9.91 16.49 -18.75
N VAL A 25 11.09 15.93 -19.05
CA VAL A 25 11.57 14.68 -18.46
C VAL A 25 12.31 15.01 -17.16
N THR A 26 11.85 14.42 -16.06
CA THR A 26 12.46 14.58 -14.74
C THR A 26 13.27 13.35 -14.34
N ARG A 27 14.16 13.52 -13.36
CA ARG A 27 14.88 12.39 -12.74
C ARG A 27 13.90 11.33 -12.22
N LEU A 28 12.77 11.76 -11.65
CA LEU A 28 11.75 10.87 -11.13
C LEU A 28 11.13 10.02 -12.24
N ASP A 29 10.86 10.60 -13.41
CA ASP A 29 10.30 9.87 -14.56
C ASP A 29 11.25 8.75 -15.02
N VAL A 30 12.55 9.03 -15.07
CA VAL A 30 13.57 8.03 -15.46
C VAL A 30 13.70 6.93 -14.42
N VAL A 31 13.70 7.28 -13.12
CA VAL A 31 13.75 6.29 -12.03
C VAL A 31 12.49 5.42 -12.03
N ASN A 32 11.31 6.02 -12.19
CA ASN A 32 10.04 5.32 -12.26
C ASN A 32 9.96 4.39 -13.47
N PHE A 33 10.47 4.81 -14.62
CA PHE A 33 10.53 3.97 -15.81
C PHE A 33 11.48 2.78 -15.62
N ILE A 34 12.64 2.97 -15.01
CA ILE A 34 13.59 1.87 -14.75
C ILE A 34 13.05 0.89 -13.70
N ALA A 35 12.44 1.39 -12.62
CA ALA A 35 11.95 0.55 -11.53
C ALA A 35 10.63 -0.16 -11.90
N HIS A 36 9.72 0.56 -12.57
CA HIS A 36 8.34 0.12 -12.74
C HIS A 36 7.91 -0.05 -14.20
N GLY A 37 8.65 0.50 -15.17
CA GLY A 37 8.31 0.43 -16.60
C GLY A 37 7.23 1.42 -17.03
N ILE A 38 6.85 2.36 -16.16
CA ILE A 38 5.74 3.29 -16.37
C ILE A 38 6.19 4.43 -17.28
N LYS A 39 5.55 4.60 -18.45
CA LYS A 39 5.79 5.76 -19.32
C LYS A 39 4.88 6.91 -18.91
N LYS A 40 5.35 8.14 -19.07
CA LYS A 40 4.59 9.37 -18.81
C LYS A 40 3.28 9.49 -19.62
N THR A 41 3.13 8.67 -20.67
CA THR A 41 1.95 8.59 -21.55
C THR A 41 0.99 7.45 -21.20
N ASP A 42 1.40 6.52 -20.34
CA ASP A 42 0.49 5.50 -19.85
C ASP A 42 -0.49 6.19 -18.89
N PRO A 43 -1.79 5.87 -18.93
CA PRO A 43 -2.73 6.40 -17.94
C PRO A 43 -2.19 6.11 -16.55
N GLU A 44 -2.11 7.13 -15.69
CA GLU A 44 -1.76 6.94 -14.28
C GLU A 44 -2.55 5.73 -13.77
N PRO A 45 -1.91 4.69 -13.17
CA PRO A 45 -2.67 3.65 -12.51
C PRO A 45 -3.62 4.34 -11.54
N PRO A 46 -4.91 3.97 -11.54
CA PRO A 46 -5.94 4.77 -10.90
C PRO A 46 -5.54 5.03 -9.46
N LYS A 47 -5.36 6.32 -9.11
CA LYS A 47 -5.32 6.73 -7.71
C LYS A 47 -6.59 6.18 -7.08
N ALA A 48 -6.43 5.26 -6.14
CA ALA A 48 -7.53 4.65 -5.43
C ALA A 48 -8.46 5.78 -4.94
N PRO A 49 -9.74 5.81 -5.35
CA PRO A 49 -10.62 6.87 -4.93
C PRO A 49 -10.93 6.67 -3.44
N GLU A 50 -10.53 7.65 -2.63
CA GLU A 50 -11.08 7.81 -1.29
C GLU A 50 -12.57 8.13 -1.40
N GLY A 51 -13.39 7.14 -1.05
CA GLY A 51 -14.72 7.34 -0.48
C GLY A 51 -15.89 7.51 -1.46
N GLN A 52 -16.63 6.42 -1.69
CA GLN A 52 -18.09 6.37 -1.52
C GLN A 52 -18.59 4.93 -1.48
N GLN A 53 -19.37 4.61 -0.44
CA GLN A 53 -20.07 3.35 -0.25
C GLN A 53 -21.07 3.10 -1.39
N GLN A 54 -21.10 1.88 -1.91
CA GLN A 54 -22.34 1.14 -2.15
C GLN A 54 -21.99 -0.34 -2.33
N GLY A 55 -22.63 -1.19 -1.51
CA GLY A 55 -22.52 -2.62 -1.65
C GLY A 55 -23.25 -3.10 -2.90
N GLN A 56 -22.68 -4.10 -3.57
CA GLN A 56 -23.42 -5.17 -4.23
C GLN A 56 -22.47 -6.33 -4.54
N GLU A 57 -22.97 -7.51 -4.23
CA GLU A 57 -22.43 -8.83 -4.50
C GLU A 57 -22.22 -9.04 -6.02
N GLY A 58 -21.32 -9.94 -6.40
CA GLY A 58 -21.26 -10.44 -7.78
C GLY A 58 -19.87 -10.89 -8.22
N GLU A 59 -19.68 -12.21 -8.16
CA GLU A 59 -18.73 -13.05 -8.87
C GLU A 59 -17.92 -12.40 -10.00
N ARG A 60 -16.59 -12.54 -9.94
CA ARG A 60 -15.74 -12.76 -11.12
C ARG A 60 -14.61 -13.71 -10.78
N GLU A 61 -14.82 -14.98 -11.13
CA GLU A 61 -13.74 -15.90 -11.43
C GLU A 61 -13.16 -15.60 -12.83
N GLU A 62 -11.86 -15.90 -12.92
CA GLU A 62 -11.01 -16.16 -14.09
C GLU A 62 -10.67 -15.04 -15.10
N GLY A 63 -9.35 -14.98 -15.39
CA GLY A 63 -8.77 -14.22 -16.48
C GLY A 63 -7.27 -14.05 -16.31
N GLU A 64 -6.50 -15.06 -16.72
CA GLU A 64 -5.05 -14.97 -16.95
C GLU A 64 -4.69 -13.71 -17.75
N GLY A 65 -3.64 -12.99 -17.32
CA GLY A 65 -3.04 -11.97 -18.18
C GLY A 65 -2.43 -10.80 -17.44
N GLY A 66 -1.16 -10.95 -17.06
CA GLY A 66 -0.31 -9.82 -16.71
C GLY A 66 0.24 -9.96 -15.30
N ASN A 67 1.55 -10.06 -15.22
CA ASN A 67 2.34 -9.95 -14.01
C ASN A 67 2.10 -8.57 -13.37
N ALA A 68 0.95 -8.43 -12.69
CA ALA A 68 0.69 -7.38 -11.74
C ALA A 68 1.73 -7.59 -10.64
N LYS A 69 2.83 -6.84 -10.72
CA LYS A 69 3.84 -6.77 -9.66
C LYS A 69 3.05 -6.63 -8.37
N ALA A 70 3.10 -7.67 -7.52
CA ALA A 70 2.31 -7.75 -6.30
C ALA A 70 2.36 -6.41 -5.58
N SER A 71 1.20 -5.90 -5.15
CA SER A 71 1.10 -4.62 -4.46
C SER A 71 2.14 -4.56 -3.34
N PRO A 72 2.79 -3.43 -3.04
CA PRO A 72 3.68 -3.34 -1.88
C PRO A 72 3.04 -3.85 -0.59
N LEU A 73 1.70 -3.75 -0.46
CA LEU A 73 0.96 -4.37 0.63
C LEU A 73 1.06 -5.90 0.59
N GLU A 74 0.83 -6.54 -0.55
CA GLU A 74 0.94 -7.99 -0.70
C GLU A 74 2.38 -8.49 -0.49
N GLN A 75 3.38 -7.68 -0.82
CA GLN A 75 4.79 -8.04 -0.65
C GLN A 75 5.28 -7.93 0.79
N PHE A 76 4.78 -6.96 1.55
CA PHE A 76 5.34 -6.60 2.86
C PHE A 76 4.36 -6.67 4.03
N THR A 77 3.07 -6.93 3.78
CA THR A 77 2.04 -6.99 4.81
C THR A 77 1.22 -8.27 4.71
N GLN A 78 0.52 -8.58 5.79
CA GLN A 78 -0.43 -9.68 5.84
C GLN A 78 -1.84 -9.12 6.01
N ASN A 79 -2.78 -9.61 5.19
CA ASN A 79 -4.17 -9.22 5.30
C ASN A 79 -4.90 -10.10 6.34
N LEU A 80 -5.01 -9.59 7.56
CA LEU A 80 -5.65 -10.29 8.68
C LEU A 80 -7.15 -10.54 8.43
N ASN A 81 -7.85 -9.63 7.74
CA ASN A 81 -9.27 -9.85 7.37
C ASN A 81 -9.44 -11.06 6.44
N GLN A 82 -8.50 -11.28 5.52
CA GLN A 82 -8.54 -12.45 4.65
C GLN A 82 -8.24 -13.72 5.43
N GLN A 83 -7.23 -13.70 6.32
CA GLN A 83 -6.91 -14.84 7.17
C GLN A 83 -8.07 -15.21 8.10
N ALA A 84 -8.79 -14.23 8.64
CA ALA A 84 -9.99 -14.45 9.45
C ALA A 84 -11.10 -15.14 8.63
N LYS A 85 -11.37 -14.67 7.41
CA LYS A 85 -12.35 -15.30 6.50
C LYS A 85 -11.97 -16.73 6.13
N ASP A 86 -10.68 -16.99 5.95
CA ASP A 86 -10.14 -18.32 5.67
C ASP A 86 -10.13 -19.23 6.92
N GLY A 87 -10.51 -18.74 8.10
CA GLY A 87 -10.48 -19.48 9.36
C GLY A 87 -9.07 -19.79 9.88
N LYS A 88 -8.07 -19.00 9.48
CA LYS A 88 -6.65 -19.17 9.86
C LYS A 88 -6.27 -18.42 11.15
N ILE A 89 -7.17 -17.59 11.67
CA ILE A 89 -6.98 -16.87 12.93
C ILE A 89 -7.68 -17.62 14.05
N ASP A 90 -6.97 -17.83 15.16
CA ASP A 90 -7.51 -18.48 16.35
C ASP A 90 -8.57 -17.59 17.02
N PRO A 91 -9.67 -18.17 17.54
CA PRO A 91 -10.71 -17.37 18.18
C PRO A 91 -10.19 -16.68 19.44
N LEU A 92 -10.40 -15.36 19.53
CA LEU A 92 -10.06 -14.57 20.71
C LEU A 92 -11.09 -14.75 21.82
N ILE A 93 -10.63 -15.09 23.03
CA ILE A 93 -11.47 -15.40 24.19
C ILE A 93 -11.23 -14.39 25.32
N GLY A 94 -12.30 -13.80 25.86
CA GLY A 94 -12.24 -13.02 27.10
C GLY A 94 -11.56 -11.65 26.96
N ARG A 95 -11.60 -11.07 25.75
CA ARG A 95 -10.99 -9.76 25.40
C ARG A 95 -12.01 -8.77 24.85
N GLU A 96 -13.28 -8.96 25.18
CA GLU A 96 -14.38 -8.19 24.61
C GLU A 96 -14.26 -6.70 24.94
N ALA A 97 -13.83 -6.36 26.16
CA ALA A 97 -13.65 -4.98 26.60
C ALA A 97 -12.53 -4.25 25.83
N GLU A 98 -11.42 -4.94 25.56
CA GLU A 98 -10.32 -4.40 24.78
C GLU A 98 -10.72 -4.19 23.32
N VAL A 99 -11.40 -5.15 22.71
CA VAL A 99 -11.92 -5.05 21.34
C VAL A 99 -12.92 -3.91 21.21
N GLU A 100 -13.87 -3.79 22.15
CA GLU A 100 -14.84 -2.70 22.16
C GLU A 100 -14.15 -1.32 22.26
N ARG A 101 -13.12 -1.20 23.10
CA ARG A 101 -12.31 0.02 23.20
C ARG A 101 -11.59 0.33 21.88
N VAL A 102 -11.01 -0.67 21.23
CA VAL A 102 -10.32 -0.50 19.94
C VAL A 102 -11.28 0.00 18.87
N VAL A 103 -12.45 -0.63 18.73
CA VAL A 103 -13.51 -0.21 17.80
C VAL A 103 -13.93 1.23 18.09
N GLN A 104 -14.18 1.56 19.35
CA GLN A 104 -14.56 2.92 19.74
C GLN A 104 -13.49 3.96 19.36
N VAL A 105 -12.20 3.64 19.48
CA VAL A 105 -11.11 4.53 19.07
C VAL A 105 -11.07 4.69 17.56
N LEU A 106 -11.17 3.60 16.80
CA LEU A 106 -11.19 3.61 15.33
C LEU A 106 -12.34 4.47 14.76
N CYS A 107 -13.50 4.49 15.43
CA CYS A 107 -14.65 5.30 15.02
C CYS A 107 -14.53 6.81 15.34
N ARG A 108 -13.45 7.29 15.96
CA ARG A 108 -13.28 8.73 16.28
C ARG A 108 -12.92 9.55 15.04
N ARG A 109 -13.32 10.83 15.01
CA ARG A 109 -12.90 11.78 13.95
C ARG A 109 -11.43 12.22 14.07
N ARG A 110 -10.87 12.18 15.27
CA ARG A 110 -9.47 12.58 15.55
C ARG A 110 -8.88 11.57 16.52
N LYS A 111 -7.57 11.32 16.38
CA LYS A 111 -6.83 10.33 17.19
C LYS A 111 -7.48 8.94 17.11
N ASN A 112 -7.77 8.50 15.89
CA ASN A 112 -8.43 7.23 15.59
C ASN A 112 -7.46 6.05 15.46
N ASN A 113 -6.17 6.27 15.72
CA ASN A 113 -5.16 5.23 15.69
C ASN A 113 -5.00 4.64 17.10
N PRO A 114 -5.58 3.46 17.40
CA PRO A 114 -5.40 2.81 18.69
C PRO A 114 -3.94 2.35 18.83
N LEU A 115 -3.41 2.47 20.05
CA LEU A 115 -2.10 1.93 20.43
C LEU A 115 -2.29 0.99 21.61
N LEU A 116 -1.98 -0.29 21.41
CA LEU A 116 -2.06 -1.31 22.45
C LEU A 116 -0.77 -1.31 23.27
N VAL A 117 -0.89 -1.00 24.56
CA VAL A 117 0.26 -0.91 25.49
C VAL A 117 0.06 -1.90 26.64
N GLY A 118 1.14 -2.59 27.03
CA GLY A 118 1.14 -3.58 28.09
C GLY A 118 2.43 -4.39 28.09
N GLU A 119 2.63 -5.21 29.11
CA GLU A 119 3.82 -6.06 29.27
C GLU A 119 4.02 -7.03 28.09
N ALA A 120 5.24 -7.57 27.93
CA ALA A 120 5.50 -8.58 26.92
C ALA A 120 4.68 -9.85 27.21
N GLY A 121 4.14 -10.49 26.17
CA GLY A 121 3.39 -11.75 26.31
C GLY A 121 1.90 -11.62 26.68
N VAL A 122 1.39 -10.43 27.01
CA VAL A 122 -0.03 -10.25 27.41
C VAL A 122 -1.06 -10.41 26.28
N GLY A 123 -0.64 -10.77 25.06
CA GLY A 123 -1.55 -10.99 23.93
C GLY A 123 -1.94 -9.73 23.14
N LYS A 124 -1.11 -8.69 23.11
CA LYS A 124 -1.38 -7.46 22.32
C LYS A 124 -1.61 -7.76 20.83
N THR A 125 -0.84 -8.68 20.26
CA THR A 125 -0.97 -9.11 18.87
C THR A 125 -2.28 -9.84 18.62
N ALA A 126 -2.70 -10.72 19.54
CA ALA A 126 -3.96 -11.44 19.44
C ALA A 126 -5.17 -10.49 19.36
N ILE A 127 -5.15 -9.37 20.10
CA ILE A 127 -6.21 -8.35 20.01
C ILE A 127 -6.23 -7.66 18.63
N ALA A 128 -5.09 -7.58 17.94
CA ALA A 128 -5.01 -6.96 16.61
C ALA A 128 -5.37 -7.95 15.47
N GLU A 129 -5.09 -9.23 15.66
CA GLU A 129 -5.42 -10.31 14.72
C GLU A 129 -6.91 -10.65 14.75
N GLY A 130 -7.53 -10.55 15.93
CA GLY A 130 -8.96 -10.70 16.12
C GLY A 130 -9.35 -12.01 16.77
#